data_AF-A0A117MVX5-F1
#
_entry.id   AF-A0A117MVX5-F1
#
_cell.length_a   1.000
_cell.length_b   1.000
_cell.length_c   1.000
_cell.angle_alpha   90.00
_cell.angle_beta   90.00
_cell.angle_gamma   90.00
#
_symmetry.space_group_name_H-M   'P 1'
#
loop_
_entity.id
_entity.type
_entity.pdbx_description
1 polymer ?
#
loop_
_entity_poly.entity_id
_entity_poly.type
_entity_poly.pdbx_seq_one_letter_code
_entity_poly.pdbx_strand_id
1 'polypeptide(L)'
;MLEILNKSLNGILLGTKRNEIGEKILNDPNYFLEFDRKNKIESEASLITISVLDRKEFSLNGKIINFRNFSKFIKYEKNIVEEEDNAYSYIFPEHNLTLYVDYINQNFMQILIYDDSLKDLYER
;
A
#
# COMPACT_ATOMS: atom_id res chain seq x y z
N MET A 1 -4.65 -12.46 -7.63
CA MET A 1 -4.95 -11.01 -7.73
C MET A 1 -4.59 -10.39 -6.40
N LEU A 2 -3.92 -9.23 -6.39
CA LEU A 2 -3.64 -8.52 -5.15
C LEU A 2 -4.96 -8.02 -4.55
N GLU A 3 -5.22 -8.28 -3.28
CA GLU A 3 -6.43 -7.86 -2.59
C GLU A 3 -6.10 -6.99 -1.39
N ILE A 4 -6.69 -5.80 -1.35
CA ILE A 4 -6.68 -4.89 -0.21
C ILE A 4 -8.06 -4.88 0.39
N LEU A 5 -8.14 -5.22 1.67
CA LEU A 5 -9.37 -5.20 2.45
C LEU A 5 -9.08 -4.54 3.79
N ASN A 6 -9.68 -3.38 4.02
CA ASN A 6 -9.39 -2.54 5.19
C ASN A 6 -7.87 -2.33 5.34
N LYS A 7 -7.30 -2.74 6.49
CA LYS A 7 -5.89 -2.59 6.84
C LYS A 7 -5.02 -3.80 6.43
N SER A 8 -5.47 -4.59 5.45
CA SER A 8 -4.78 -5.81 5.05
C SER A 8 -4.52 -5.87 3.56
N LEU A 9 -3.42 -6.52 3.18
CA LEU A 9 -3.04 -6.81 1.81
C LEU A 9 -2.76 -8.32 1.69
N ASN A 10 -3.54 -9.01 0.85
CA ASN A 10 -3.57 -10.48 0.73
C ASN A 10 -3.70 -11.19 2.10
N GLY A 11 -4.45 -10.59 3.03
CA GLY A 11 -4.61 -11.10 4.40
C GLY A 11 -3.46 -10.80 5.36
N ILE A 12 -2.38 -10.17 4.90
CA ILE A 12 -1.31 -9.65 5.77
C ILE A 12 -1.83 -8.35 6.39
N LEU A 13 -2.01 -8.34 7.70
CA LEU A 13 -2.66 -7.26 8.44
C LEU A 13 -1.63 -6.28 9.02
N LEU A 14 -1.81 -4.98 8.75
CA LEU A 14 -1.06 -3.91 9.40
C LEU A 14 -1.28 -3.94 10.92
N GLY A 15 -0.24 -3.60 11.68
CA GLY A 15 -0.22 -3.67 13.14
C GLY A 15 0.18 -5.04 13.71
N THR A 16 0.21 -6.10 12.89
CA THR A 16 0.70 -7.43 13.31
C THR A 16 2.17 -7.36 13.72
N LYS A 17 2.54 -8.03 14.82
CA LYS A 17 3.94 -8.05 15.26
C LYS A 17 4.77 -8.93 14.34
N ARG A 18 6.04 -8.58 14.16
CA ARG A 18 6.98 -9.33 13.31
C ARG A 18 7.03 -10.83 13.64
N ASN A 19 7.06 -11.19 14.93
CA ASN A 19 7.09 -12.59 15.38
C ASN A 19 5.78 -13.37 15.16
N GLU A 20 4.68 -12.70 14.86
CA GLU A 20 3.38 -13.32 14.54
C GLU A 20 3.24 -13.58 13.02
N ILE A 21 4.11 -12.97 12.21
CA ILE A 21 4.13 -13.15 10.76
C ILE A 21 5.00 -14.38 10.45
N GLY A 22 4.46 -15.31 9.66
CA GLY A 22 5.20 -16.51 9.27
C GLY A 22 6.43 -16.18 8.39
N GLU A 23 7.52 -16.91 8.62
CA GLU A 23 8.79 -16.80 7.87
C GLU A 23 8.61 -16.82 6.34
N LYS A 24 7.63 -17.57 5.83
CA LYS A 24 7.34 -17.58 4.38
C LYS A 24 6.93 -16.21 3.85
N ILE A 25 6.17 -15.44 4.61
CA ILE A 25 5.70 -14.10 4.24
C ILE A 25 6.84 -13.10 4.45
N LEU A 26 7.55 -13.19 5.57
CA LEU A 26 8.70 -12.30 5.87
C LEU A 26 9.79 -12.36 4.80
N ASN A 27 9.98 -13.53 4.18
CA ASN A 27 10.99 -13.76 3.15
C ASN A 27 10.41 -13.77 1.72
N ASP A 28 9.13 -13.44 1.53
CA ASP A 28 8.53 -13.40 0.19
C ASP A 28 8.95 -12.12 -0.54
N PRO A 29 9.69 -12.22 -1.66
CA PRO A 29 10.20 -11.05 -2.38
C PRO A 29 9.10 -10.22 -3.04
N ASN A 30 7.85 -10.70 -3.09
CA ASN A 30 6.74 -9.94 -3.63
C ASN A 30 6.25 -8.84 -2.68
N TYR A 31 6.56 -8.93 -1.39
CA TYR A 31 6.15 -7.96 -0.39
C TYR A 31 7.35 -7.23 0.19
N PHE A 32 7.20 -5.91 0.30
CA PHE A 32 8.10 -5.07 1.07
C PHE A 32 7.37 -4.70 2.36
N LEU A 33 7.89 -5.21 3.48
CA LEU A 33 7.31 -5.07 4.80
C LEU A 33 8.17 -4.10 5.63
N GLU A 34 7.59 -3.02 6.11
CA GLU A 34 8.26 -2.10 7.03
C GLU A 34 7.68 -2.20 8.43
N PHE A 35 8.56 -2.27 9.42
CA PHE A 35 8.20 -2.41 10.82
C PHE A 35 8.57 -1.16 11.62
N ASP A 36 7.75 -0.83 12.62
CA ASP A 36 7.99 0.33 13.48
C ASP A 36 9.28 0.16 14.28
N ARG A 37 10.25 1.02 13.97
CA ARG A 37 11.57 1.06 14.60
C ARG A 37 11.58 1.66 16.00
N LYS A 38 10.46 2.21 16.49
CA LYS A 38 10.35 2.71 17.88
C LYS A 38 10.42 1.59 18.91
N ASN A 39 10.08 0.35 18.52
CA ASN A 39 10.17 -0.81 19.39
C ASN A 39 11.64 -1.20 19.61
N LYS A 40 12.04 -1.33 20.88
CA LYS A 40 13.41 -1.76 21.24
C LYS A 40 13.67 -3.24 20.92
N ILE A 41 12.61 -4.03 20.77
CA ILE A 41 12.66 -5.46 20.47
C ILE A 41 12.15 -5.64 19.04
N GLU A 42 13.04 -6.01 18.12
CA GLU A 42 12.74 -6.14 16.70
C GLU A 42 11.61 -7.14 16.42
N SER A 43 11.61 -8.27 17.13
CA SER A 43 10.58 -9.31 16.97
C SER A 43 9.18 -8.85 17.40
N GLU A 44 9.08 -7.82 18.24
CA GLU A 44 7.81 -7.24 18.67
C GLU A 44 7.40 -6.02 17.87
N ALA A 45 8.22 -5.61 16.89
CA ALA A 45 7.91 -4.45 16.06
C ALA A 45 6.63 -4.69 15.24
N SER A 46 5.73 -3.72 15.27
CA SER A 46 4.48 -3.75 14.51
C SER A 46 4.73 -3.45 13.04
N LEU A 47 4.08 -4.19 12.15
CA LEU A 47 4.08 -3.93 10.72
C LEU A 47 3.33 -2.63 10.42
N ILE A 48 3.99 -1.63 9.86
CA ILE A 48 3.42 -0.29 9.62
C ILE A 48 3.23 0.04 8.15
N THR A 49 3.95 -0.62 7.23
CA THR A 49 3.68 -0.52 5.80
C THR A 49 3.79 -1.90 5.14
N ILE A 50 2.96 -2.10 4.11
CA ILE A 50 3.06 -3.22 3.19
C ILE A 50 3.02 -2.64 1.80
N SER A 51 4.02 -2.94 0.98
CA SER A 51 3.96 -2.58 -0.44
C SER A 51 4.30 -3.74 -1.36
N VAL A 52 3.73 -3.67 -2.55
CA VAL A 52 4.03 -4.56 -3.67
C VAL A 52 4.35 -3.72 -4.89
N LEU A 53 5.27 -4.20 -5.70
CA LEU A 53 5.69 -3.52 -6.91
C LEU A 53 5.04 -4.11 -8.15
N ASP A 54 5.00 -3.33 -9.22
CA ASP A 54 4.68 -3.75 -10.58
C ASP A 54 3.41 -4.61 -10.69
N ARG A 55 2.27 -3.94 -10.58
CA ARG A 55 0.95 -4.55 -10.75
C ARG A 55 0.15 -3.83 -11.82
N LYS A 56 -0.56 -4.60 -12.64
CA LYS A 56 -1.52 -4.06 -13.62
C LYS A 56 -2.87 -3.73 -13.00
N GLU A 57 -3.21 -4.41 -11.92
CA GLU A 57 -4.49 -4.27 -11.23
C GLU A 57 -4.42 -4.80 -9.79
N PHE A 58 -5.37 -4.37 -8.97
CA PHE A 58 -5.60 -4.85 -7.62
C PHE A 58 -7.08 -4.76 -7.27
N SER A 59 -7.52 -5.48 -6.25
CA SER A 59 -8.84 -5.34 -5.64
C SER A 59 -8.73 -4.43 -4.41
N LEU A 60 -9.59 -3.43 -4.32
CA LEU A 60 -9.78 -2.59 -3.14
C LEU A 60 -11.21 -2.75 -2.64
N ASN A 61 -11.37 -3.37 -1.46
CA ASN A 61 -12.68 -3.66 -0.86
C ASN A 61 -13.64 -4.36 -1.84
N GLY A 62 -13.12 -5.33 -2.61
CA GLY A 62 -13.87 -6.09 -3.61
C GLY A 62 -14.06 -5.41 -4.96
N LYS A 63 -13.61 -4.17 -5.15
CA LYS A 63 -13.64 -3.46 -6.44
C LYS A 63 -12.29 -3.59 -7.15
N ILE A 64 -12.30 -4.06 -8.39
CA ILE A 64 -11.07 -4.14 -9.21
C ILE A 64 -10.70 -2.74 -9.70
N ILE A 65 -9.47 -2.32 -9.41
CA ILE A 65 -8.87 -1.06 -9.86
C ILE A 65 -7.78 -1.37 -10.88
N ASN A 66 -7.87 -0.75 -12.06
CA ASN A 66 -6.91 -0.86 -13.15
C ASN A 66 -6.98 0.37 -14.07
N PHE A 67 -6.06 0.51 -15.04
CA PHE A 67 -6.00 1.72 -15.89
C PHE A 67 -7.23 1.99 -16.76
N ARG A 68 -8.14 1.01 -16.94
CA ARG A 68 -9.42 1.24 -17.64
C ARG A 68 -10.41 2.05 -16.79
N ASN A 69 -10.31 1.97 -15.45
CA ASN A 69 -11.22 2.65 -14.53
C ASN A 69 -10.53 3.61 -13.55
N PHE A 70 -9.19 3.64 -13.54
CA PHE A 70 -8.41 4.41 -12.57
C PHE A 70 -8.66 5.92 -12.64
N SER A 71 -8.83 6.49 -13.84
CA SER A 71 -9.17 7.92 -13.98
C SER A 71 -10.51 8.30 -13.34
N LYS A 72 -11.49 7.38 -13.36
CA LYS A 72 -12.76 7.57 -12.64
C LYS A 72 -12.55 7.42 -11.13
N PHE A 73 -11.76 6.42 -10.71
CA PHE A 73 -11.45 6.20 -9.30
C PHE A 73 -10.82 7.45 -8.66
N ILE A 74 -9.76 8.01 -9.27
CA ILE A 74 -9.12 9.27 -8.81
C ILE A 74 -10.11 10.44 -8.77
N LYS A 75 -11.05 10.52 -9.73
CA LYS A 75 -12.01 11.63 -9.77
C LYS A 75 -13.05 11.56 -8.64
N TYR A 76 -13.43 10.37 -8.21
CA TYR A 76 -14.51 10.17 -7.24
C TYR A 76 -14.03 10.01 -5.81
N GLU A 77 -12.86 9.41 -5.61
CA GLU A 77 -12.29 9.22 -4.28
C GLU A 77 -11.45 10.43 -3.88
N LYS A 78 -11.56 10.87 -2.62
CA LYS A 78 -10.71 11.94 -2.10
C LYS A 78 -9.26 11.47 -2.11
N ASN A 79 -8.39 12.24 -2.75
CA ASN A 79 -6.96 11.95 -2.84
C ASN A 79 -6.10 13.21 -2.76
N ILE A 80 -4.84 12.99 -2.40
CA ILE A 80 -3.74 13.95 -2.46
C ILE A 80 -2.82 13.48 -3.58
N VAL A 81 -2.39 14.40 -4.44
CA VAL A 81 -1.56 14.09 -5.60
C VAL A 81 -0.21 14.76 -5.42
N GLU A 82 0.85 13.96 -5.53
CA GLU A 82 2.23 14.42 -5.60
C GLU A 82 2.79 14.06 -6.97
N GLU A 83 3.42 15.03 -7.63
CA GLU A 83 4.06 14.86 -8.94
C GLU A 83 5.57 14.90 -8.75
N GLU A 84 6.25 13.85 -9.20
CA GLU A 84 7.72 13.76 -9.17
C GLU A 84 8.21 13.32 -10.55
N ASP A 85 8.96 14.21 -11.21
CA ASP A 85 9.44 14.12 -12.59
C ASP A 85 8.34 13.80 -13.63
N ASN A 86 8.06 12.51 -13.83
CA ASN A 86 7.14 11.98 -14.83
C ASN A 86 6.18 10.92 -14.25
N ALA A 87 6.11 10.83 -12.94
CA ALA A 87 5.27 9.87 -12.24
C ALA A 87 4.41 10.57 -11.19
N TYR A 88 3.27 9.95 -10.93
CA TYR A 88 2.29 10.48 -9.99
C TYR A 88 2.15 9.53 -8.81
N SER A 89 2.22 10.10 -7.62
CA SER A 89 1.83 9.46 -6.38
C SER A 89 0.43 9.93 -6.01
N TYR A 90 -0.48 8.99 -5.84
CA TYR A 90 -1.83 9.25 -5.34
C TYR A 90 -1.97 8.65 -3.95
N ILE A 91 -2.22 9.51 -2.96
CA ILE A 91 -2.52 9.11 -1.59
C ILE A 91 -4.02 9.18 -1.42
N PHE A 92 -4.62 8.09 -0.93
CA PHE A 92 -6.04 7.96 -0.64
C PHE A 92 -6.24 7.79 0.88
N PRO A 93 -6.39 8.90 1.63
CA PRO A 93 -6.49 8.90 3.10
C PRO A 93 -7.56 7.98 3.68
N GLU A 94 -8.70 7.85 2.99
CA GLU A 94 -9.83 7.03 3.44
C GLU A 94 -9.52 5.53 3.40
N HIS A 95 -8.54 5.13 2.58
CA HIS A 95 -8.16 3.73 2.39
C HIS A 95 -6.76 3.41 2.94
N ASN A 96 -6.07 4.40 3.54
CA ASN A 96 -4.66 4.33 3.91
C ASN A 96 -3.79 3.74 2.78
N LEU A 97 -3.98 4.23 1.56
CA LEU A 97 -3.43 3.66 0.35
C LEU A 97 -2.62 4.71 -0.41
N THR A 98 -1.41 4.34 -0.80
CA THR A 98 -0.57 5.13 -1.71
C THR A 98 -0.32 4.33 -2.99
N LEU A 99 -0.52 4.98 -4.14
CA LEU A 99 -0.27 4.40 -5.45
C LEU A 99 0.78 5.23 -6.18
N TYR A 100 1.89 4.59 -6.55
CA TYR A 100 2.86 5.17 -7.47
C TYR A 100 2.60 4.66 -8.88
N VAL A 101 2.35 5.58 -9.81
CA VAL A 101 1.69 5.28 -11.09
C VAL A 101 2.57 5.67 -12.27
N ASP A 102 2.80 4.71 -13.15
CA ASP A 102 3.36 4.91 -14.48
C ASP A 102 2.25 4.86 -15.53
N TYR A 103 1.88 6.03 -16.05
CA TYR A 103 0.86 6.16 -17.08
C TYR A 103 1.31 5.68 -18.46
N ILE A 104 2.61 5.71 -18.76
CA ILE A 104 3.16 5.27 -20.05
C ILE A 104 2.99 3.76 -20.18
N ASN A 105 3.42 3.02 -19.16
CA ASN A 105 3.32 1.56 -19.16
C ASN A 105 1.99 1.03 -18.62
N GLN A 106 1.08 1.92 -18.20
CA GLN A 106 -0.17 1.55 -17.53
C GLN A 106 0.09 0.55 -16.40
N ASN A 107 0.94 0.95 -15.46
CA ASN A 107 1.42 0.12 -14.37
C ASN A 107 1.31 0.86 -13.03
N PHE A 108 0.85 0.16 -11.99
CA PHE A 108 1.07 0.59 -10.62
C PHE A 108 2.47 0.12 -10.24
N MET A 109 3.43 1.04 -10.30
CA MET A 109 4.82 0.77 -9.95
C MET A 109 4.95 0.37 -8.47
N GLN A 110 4.15 1.00 -7.60
CA GLN A 110 4.00 0.59 -6.22
C GLN A 110 2.54 0.72 -5.78
N ILE A 111 2.07 -0.29 -5.06
CA ILE A 111 0.83 -0.26 -4.30
C ILE A 111 1.22 -0.45 -2.83
N LEU A 112 1.00 0.57 -2.01
CA LEU A 112 1.39 0.59 -0.60
C LEU A 112 0.18 0.86 0.28
N ILE A 113 -0.01 0.04 1.31
CA ILE A 113 -0.91 0.37 2.42
C ILE A 113 -0.12 0.70 3.67
N TYR A 114 -0.62 1.64 4.47
CA TYR A 114 0.05 2.14 5.67
C TYR A 114 -0.85 2.14 6.90
N ASP A 115 -0.26 1.95 8.08
CA ASP A 115 -0.99 2.02 9.34
C ASP A 115 -1.41 3.46 9.67
N ASP A 116 -2.47 3.64 10.47
CA ASP A 116 -2.97 4.96 10.88
C ASP A 116 -1.90 5.81 11.58
N SER A 117 -0.92 5.18 12.23
CA SER A 117 0.22 5.87 12.84
C SER A 117 1.08 6.67 11.86
N LEU A 118 0.92 6.45 10.54
CA LEU A 118 1.64 7.15 9.49
C LEU A 118 0.80 8.20 8.76
N LYS A 119 -0.44 8.48 9.18
CA LYS A 119 -1.29 9.47 8.50
C LYS A 119 -0.66 10.85 8.41
N ASP A 120 -0.09 11.37 9.50
CA ASP A 120 0.58 12.68 9.50
C ASP A 120 1.82 12.74 8.59
N LEU A 121 2.38 11.58 8.20
CA LEU A 121 3.49 11.51 7.26
C LEU A 121 2.99 11.62 5.81
N TYR A 122 1.92 10.92 5.48
CA TYR A 122 1.41 10.80 4.11
C TYR A 122 0.33 11.83 3.74
N GLU A 123 -0.43 12.36 4.69
CA GLU A 123 -1.64 13.14 4.43
C GLU A 123 -1.44 14.66 4.61
N ARG A 124 -0.25 15.16 4.23
CA ARG A 124 0.17 16.55 4.45
C ARG A 124 -0.46 17.55 3.49
#